data_AF-A0A7V9NLZ4-F1
#
_entry.id   AF-A0A7V9NLZ4-F1
#
_cell.length_a   1.000
_cell.length_b   1.000
_cell.length_c   1.000
_cell.angle_alpha   90.00
_cell.angle_beta   90.00
_cell.angle_gamma   90.00
#
_symmetry.space_group_name_H-M   'P 1'
#
loop_
_entity.id
_entity.type
_entity.pdbx_description
1 polymer ?
#
loop_
_entity_poly.entity_id
_entity_poly.type
_entity_poly.pdbx_seq_one_letter_code
_entity_poly.pdbx_strand_id
1 'polypeptide(L)'
;MKQCPSCRTNYTDDSLKYCLQDGTELVENTGSSSETIAYDDAPTVISPRKVEPIRIDVPDSEWRSWEGSKQAKVPPIEAAPYQPVQIEPAPTRSNTTSTVLLTVLGMLGLLAIAGIGGWLYLNNKKTEVAVNVNTSAPNSRSVNANAAANQGSNANNLAVPTQTPKAALTPAPKPTLNPEQSQAVTDDVETLVDEWKSSSENLDLETHLSQYASTVDYYKGGRIGLARVRADKQRAYEQFDSITFNITNMKVTPDASGEKASAIFDKEWTFEGENKFSSGKVQQQLSLSKIDGRWKITGEKDLKIYYVE
;
A
#
# COMPACT_ATOMS: atom_id res chain seq x y z
N MET A 1 -14.19 -22.67 -6.91
CA MET A 1 -14.27 -21.52 -5.98
C MET A 1 -15.68 -21.44 -5.44
N LYS A 2 -15.82 -21.18 -4.13
CA LYS A 2 -17.12 -21.04 -3.47
C LYS A 2 -17.36 -19.58 -3.09
N GLN A 3 -18.60 -19.12 -3.11
CA GLN A 3 -18.96 -17.74 -2.76
C GLN A 3 -20.02 -17.72 -1.66
N CYS A 4 -19.86 -16.83 -0.68
CA CYS A 4 -20.90 -16.58 0.31
C CYS A 4 -22.02 -15.71 -0.30
N PRO A 5 -23.30 -16.13 -0.28
CA PRO A 5 -24.39 -15.33 -0.85
C PRO A 5 -24.70 -14.08 -0.03
N SER A 6 -24.41 -14.08 1.28
CA SER A 6 -24.67 -12.95 2.18
C SER A 6 -23.64 -11.83 1.99
N CYS A 7 -22.35 -12.13 2.09
CA CYS A 7 -21.28 -11.12 2.06
C CYS A 7 -20.51 -11.05 0.74
N ARG A 8 -20.79 -11.94 -0.22
CA ARG A 8 -20.13 -12.05 -1.54
C ARG A 8 -18.63 -12.36 -1.50
N THR A 9 -18.08 -12.76 -0.35
CA THR A 9 -16.69 -13.20 -0.22
C THR A 9 -16.47 -14.51 -0.97
N ASN A 10 -15.36 -14.61 -1.72
CA ASN A 10 -14.94 -15.81 -2.44
C ASN A 10 -13.91 -16.60 -1.62
N TYR A 11 -14.07 -17.92 -1.62
CA TYR A 11 -13.18 -18.86 -0.94
C TYR A 11 -12.58 -19.84 -1.96
N THR A 12 -11.27 -20.05 -1.85
CA THR A 12 -10.50 -21.00 -2.69
C THR A 12 -10.36 -22.38 -2.04
N ASP A 13 -10.70 -22.52 -0.76
CA ASP A 13 -10.64 -23.78 -0.04
C ASP A 13 -11.94 -24.57 -0.25
N ASP A 14 -11.85 -25.70 -0.95
CA ASP A 14 -13.00 -26.53 -1.28
C ASP A 14 -13.54 -27.32 -0.06
N SER A 15 -12.76 -27.44 1.02
CA SER A 15 -13.21 -28.09 2.26
C SER A 15 -14.14 -27.20 3.09
N LEU A 16 -14.14 -25.89 2.85
CA LEU A 16 -14.99 -24.92 3.52
C LEU A 16 -16.44 -25.04 3.04
N LYS A 17 -17.35 -25.29 3.98
CA LYS A 17 -18.81 -25.38 3.72
C LYS A 17 -19.57 -24.13 4.13
N TYR A 18 -19.01 -23.33 5.04
CA TYR A 18 -19.68 -22.16 5.63
C TYR A 18 -18.76 -20.93 5.60
N CYS A 19 -19.35 -19.75 5.45
CA CYS A 19 -18.66 -18.47 5.48
C CYS A 19 -18.04 -18.21 6.86
N LEU A 20 -16.77 -17.80 6.88
CA LEU A 20 -16.03 -17.52 8.12
C LEU A 20 -16.52 -16.26 8.85
N GLN A 21 -17.25 -15.37 8.17
CA GLN A 21 -17.74 -14.12 8.77
C GLN A 21 -19.11 -14.27 9.42
N ASP A 22 -20.01 -15.04 8.81
CA ASP A 22 -21.43 -15.07 9.21
C ASP A 22 -22.02 -16.48 9.32
N GLY A 23 -21.26 -17.53 9.01
CA GLY A 23 -21.71 -18.92 9.07
C GLY A 23 -22.67 -19.34 7.95
N THR A 24 -22.95 -18.48 6.96
CA THR A 24 -23.82 -18.81 5.82
C THR A 24 -23.21 -19.93 4.98
N GLU A 25 -24.01 -20.89 4.52
CA GLU A 25 -23.55 -21.96 3.64
C GLU A 25 -23.02 -21.39 2.32
N LEU A 26 -21.84 -21.84 1.90
CA LEU A 26 -21.20 -21.37 0.69
C LEU A 26 -21.79 -22.08 -0.53
N VAL A 27 -22.07 -21.32 -1.58
CA VAL A 27 -22.54 -21.87 -2.86
C VAL A 27 -21.37 -22.05 -3.82
N GLU A 28 -21.34 -23.16 -4.55
CA GLU A 28 -20.37 -23.37 -5.63
C GLU A 28 -20.66 -22.37 -6.75
N ASN A 29 -19.69 -21.50 -7.03
CA ASN A 29 -19.79 -20.61 -8.15
C ASN A 29 -19.39 -21.39 -9.41
N THR A 30 -20.38 -22.00 -10.06
CA THR A 30 -20.26 -22.63 -11.39
C THR A 30 -20.15 -21.61 -12.52
N GLY A 31 -19.97 -20.33 -12.18
CA GLY A 31 -19.79 -19.23 -13.12
C GLY A 31 -18.52 -19.36 -13.95
N SER A 32 -18.70 -19.91 -15.15
CA SER A 32 -17.93 -19.63 -16.36
C SER A 32 -16.41 -19.73 -16.22
N SER A 33 -15.88 -20.94 -16.38
CA SER A 33 -14.65 -21.09 -17.13
C SER A 33 -14.88 -20.47 -18.52
N SER A 34 -14.54 -19.20 -18.68
CA SER A 34 -14.29 -18.66 -20.01
C SER A 34 -13.21 -19.53 -20.61
N GLU A 35 -13.60 -20.41 -21.54
CA GLU A 35 -12.69 -21.09 -22.46
C GLU A 35 -11.68 -20.05 -22.93
N THR A 36 -10.43 -20.27 -22.58
CA THR A 36 -9.32 -19.49 -23.11
C THR A 36 -9.27 -19.85 -24.59
N ILE A 37 -9.93 -19.06 -25.43
CA ILE A 37 -9.72 -19.11 -26.87
C ILE A 37 -8.25 -18.74 -27.07
N ALA A 38 -7.43 -19.76 -27.33
CA ALA A 38 -6.09 -19.57 -27.85
C ALA A 38 -6.23 -18.88 -29.21
N TYR A 39 -5.90 -17.60 -29.27
CA TYR A 39 -5.65 -16.95 -30.54
C TYR A 39 -4.30 -17.44 -31.04
N ASP A 40 -4.30 -18.06 -32.23
CA ASP A 40 -3.09 -18.41 -32.96
C ASP A 40 -2.26 -17.15 -33.20
N ASP A 41 -1.07 -17.11 -32.56
CA ASP A 41 -0.04 -16.11 -32.79
C ASP A 41 0.51 -16.24 -34.22
N ALA A 42 0.03 -15.39 -35.13
CA ALA A 42 0.76 -15.08 -36.35
C ALA A 42 1.81 -14.00 -36.03
N PRO A 43 3.12 -14.23 -36.31
CA PRO A 43 4.16 -13.26 -36.02
C PRO A 43 3.98 -12.00 -36.90
N THR A 44 3.63 -10.87 -36.27
CA THR A 44 3.66 -9.57 -36.92
C THR A 44 5.09 -9.07 -37.01
N VAL A 45 5.64 -9.07 -38.22
CA VAL A 45 6.92 -8.45 -38.56
C VAL A 45 6.77 -6.94 -38.46
N ILE A 46 7.24 -6.36 -37.35
CA ILE A 46 7.35 -4.90 -37.20
C ILE A 46 8.56 -4.44 -38.00
N SER A 47 8.30 -3.80 -39.14
CA SER A 47 9.31 -3.08 -39.92
C SER A 47 9.70 -1.80 -39.17
N PRO A 48 10.99 -1.57 -38.87
CA PRO A 48 11.41 -0.37 -38.15
C PRO A 48 11.19 0.87 -39.02
N ARG A 49 10.18 1.67 -38.67
CA ARG A 49 9.94 2.98 -39.27
C ARG A 49 11.03 3.93 -38.79
N LYS A 50 11.85 4.39 -39.73
CA LYS A 50 12.85 5.44 -39.53
C LYS A 50 12.14 6.72 -39.08
N VAL A 51 12.21 7.03 -37.79
CA VAL A 51 11.68 8.28 -37.23
C VAL A 51 12.71 9.38 -37.49
N GLU A 52 12.36 10.33 -38.35
CA GLU A 52 13.10 11.57 -38.49
C GLU A 52 12.86 12.46 -37.27
N PRO A 53 13.89 13.14 -36.74
CA PRO A 53 13.76 13.98 -35.56
C PRO A 53 12.84 15.16 -35.87
N ILE A 54 11.72 15.23 -35.14
CA ILE A 54 10.82 16.39 -35.14
C ILE A 54 11.61 17.57 -34.55
N ARG A 55 11.91 18.56 -35.39
CA ARG A 55 12.39 19.87 -34.94
C ARG A 55 11.18 20.70 -34.54
N ILE A 56 11.03 20.96 -33.25
CA ILE A 56 10.07 21.92 -32.73
C ILE A 56 10.80 23.26 -32.66
N ASP A 57 10.52 24.15 -33.60
CA ASP A 57 10.94 25.55 -33.51
C ASP A 57 10.05 26.25 -32.48
N VAL A 58 10.62 26.50 -31.29
CA VAL A 58 9.97 27.30 -30.24
C VAL A 58 10.32 28.76 -30.48
N PRO A 59 9.35 29.66 -30.73
CA PRO A 59 9.61 31.07 -30.91
C PRO A 59 10.10 31.73 -29.61
N ASP A 60 11.20 32.46 -29.74
CA ASP A 60 12.06 32.96 -28.67
C ASP A 60 11.60 34.33 -28.12
N SER A 61 10.33 34.45 -27.72
CA SER A 61 9.80 35.71 -27.19
C SER A 61 8.92 35.51 -25.95
N GLU A 62 9.23 36.30 -24.92
CA GLU A 62 8.37 36.66 -23.75
C GLU A 62 8.57 35.95 -22.40
N TRP A 63 9.81 35.72 -21.96
CA TRP A 63 10.08 35.44 -20.53
C TRP A 63 11.13 36.36 -19.87
N ARG A 64 11.14 37.65 -20.23
CA ARG A 64 11.93 38.68 -19.50
C ARG A 64 11.03 39.72 -18.86
N SER A 65 10.58 39.46 -17.63
CA SER A 65 10.03 40.50 -16.74
C SER A 65 9.90 40.01 -15.29
N TRP A 66 11.00 39.70 -14.62
CA TRP A 66 11.03 39.66 -13.13
C TRP A 66 12.39 40.01 -12.51
N GLU A 67 13.24 40.77 -13.20
CA GLU A 67 14.45 41.34 -12.60
C GLU A 67 14.13 42.61 -11.81
N GLY A 68 13.80 42.40 -10.54
CA GLY A 68 13.49 43.46 -9.58
C GLY A 68 13.93 43.12 -8.17
N SER A 69 15.17 42.68 -7.94
CA SER A 69 15.75 42.76 -6.60
C SER A 69 17.30 42.80 -6.57
N LYS A 70 17.80 43.97 -6.17
CA LYS A 70 19.01 44.23 -5.37
C LYS A 70 20.35 43.68 -5.89
N GLN A 71 21.08 44.55 -6.60
CA GLN A 71 22.52 44.50 -6.78
C GLN A 71 23.25 44.42 -5.41
N ALA A 72 23.76 43.24 -5.07
CA ALA A 72 24.87 43.10 -4.15
C ALA A 72 26.17 43.31 -4.93
N LYS A 73 27.01 44.21 -4.42
CA LYS A 73 28.30 44.61 -4.98
C LYS A 73 29.30 43.47 -4.83
N VAL A 74 29.53 42.69 -5.88
CA VAL A 74 30.54 41.61 -5.91
C VAL A 74 31.93 42.23 -6.11
N PRO A 75 32.97 41.85 -5.33
CA PRO A 75 34.33 42.31 -5.54
C PRO A 75 34.96 41.72 -6.81
N PRO A 76 35.97 42.40 -7.40
CA PRO A 76 36.63 41.94 -8.62
C PRO A 76 37.32 40.58 -8.41
N ILE A 77 36.91 39.60 -9.22
CA ILE A 77 37.50 38.27 -9.26
C ILE A 77 38.81 38.36 -10.05
N GLU A 78 39.91 38.15 -9.34
CA GLU A 78 41.26 38.01 -9.88
C GLU A 78 41.31 36.73 -10.74
N ALA A 79 41.78 36.85 -11.98
CA ALA A 79 41.77 35.78 -12.97
C ALA A 79 42.67 34.61 -12.53
N ALA A 80 42.05 33.52 -12.07
CA ALA A 80 42.76 32.28 -11.83
C ALA A 80 43.18 31.63 -13.17
N PRO A 81 44.39 31.03 -13.24
CA PRO A 81 44.90 30.38 -14.44
C PRO A 81 44.04 29.16 -14.82
N TYR A 82 43.69 29.10 -16.10
CA TYR A 82 42.92 28.04 -16.74
C TYR A 82 43.66 26.69 -16.63
N GLN A 83 43.13 25.76 -15.83
CA GLN A 83 43.58 24.37 -15.82
C GLN A 83 42.83 23.60 -16.93
N PRO A 84 43.52 22.87 -17.83
CA PRO A 84 42.86 22.06 -18.84
C PRO A 84 42.05 20.94 -18.16
N VAL A 85 40.76 20.90 -18.46
CA VAL A 85 39.85 19.84 -18.02
C VAL A 85 40.33 18.50 -18.60
N GLN A 86 40.80 17.59 -17.74
CA GLN A 86 41.03 16.20 -18.12
C GLN A 86 39.67 15.52 -18.30
N ILE A 87 39.35 15.16 -19.54
CA ILE A 87 38.16 14.39 -19.87
C ILE A 87 38.46 12.94 -19.46
N GLU A 88 37.86 12.48 -18.36
CA GLU A 88 37.89 11.07 -17.98
C GLU A 88 37.21 10.21 -19.07
N PRO A 89 37.81 9.08 -19.47
CA PRO A 89 37.21 8.19 -20.46
C PRO A 89 35.92 7.57 -19.91
N ALA A 90 34.87 7.56 -20.73
CA ALA A 90 33.56 7.03 -20.38
C ALA A 90 33.64 5.58 -19.85
N PRO A 91 32.92 5.22 -18.76
CA PRO A 91 32.97 3.90 -18.17
C PRO A 91 32.46 2.84 -19.15
N THR A 92 33.28 1.83 -19.42
CA THR A 92 32.91 0.66 -20.23
C THR A 92 31.85 -0.16 -19.49
N ARG A 93 30.70 -0.40 -20.12
CA ARG A 93 29.60 -1.25 -19.60
C ARG A 93 30.16 -2.61 -19.18
N SER A 94 30.19 -2.87 -17.87
CA SER A 94 30.59 -4.17 -17.31
C SER A 94 29.44 -5.17 -17.43
N ASN A 95 29.78 -6.44 -17.65
CA ASN A 95 28.85 -7.57 -17.75
C ASN A 95 28.24 -7.96 -16.38
N THR A 96 27.68 -6.99 -15.66
CA THR A 96 27.18 -7.15 -14.28
C THR A 96 25.99 -8.11 -14.20
N THR A 97 25.19 -8.22 -15.28
CA THR A 97 24.02 -9.11 -15.37
C THR A 97 24.37 -10.59 -15.26
N SER A 98 25.56 -11.01 -15.72
CA SER A 98 25.98 -12.41 -15.66
C SER A 98 26.39 -12.83 -14.25
N THR A 99 26.98 -11.91 -13.48
CA THR A 99 27.40 -12.18 -12.09
C THR A 99 26.19 -12.32 -11.17
N VAL A 100 25.16 -11.47 -11.36
CA VAL A 100 23.94 -11.51 -10.54
C VAL A 100 23.17 -12.82 -10.75
N LEU A 101 23.05 -13.30 -11.99
CA LEU A 101 22.35 -14.56 -12.30
C LEU A 101 23.02 -15.78 -11.66
N LEU A 102 24.36 -15.85 -11.66
CA LEU A 102 25.11 -16.93 -11.03
C LEU A 102 24.95 -16.96 -9.51
N THR A 103 24.91 -15.79 -8.86
CA THR A 103 24.69 -15.70 -7.41
C THR A 103 23.29 -16.14 -6.98
N VAL A 104 22.25 -15.80 -7.76
CA VAL A 104 20.86 -16.21 -7.46
C VAL A 104 20.71 -17.73 -7.60
N LEU A 105 21.28 -18.34 -8.64
CA LEU A 105 21.24 -19.79 -8.83
C LEU A 105 22.00 -20.54 -7.71
N GLY A 106 23.13 -20.00 -7.24
CA GLY A 106 23.88 -20.56 -6.12
C GLY A 106 23.08 -20.55 -4.80
N MET A 107 22.40 -19.43 -4.48
CA MET A 107 21.54 -19.31 -3.30
C MET A 107 20.35 -20.27 -3.34
N LEU A 108 19.68 -20.38 -4.50
CA LEU A 108 18.55 -21.31 -4.66
C LEU A 108 18.99 -22.77 -4.50
N GLY A 109 20.17 -23.13 -5.02
CA GLY A 109 20.75 -24.46 -4.82
C GLY A 109 20.97 -24.79 -3.34
N LEU A 110 21.54 -23.86 -2.56
CA LEU A 110 21.77 -24.05 -1.12
C LEU A 110 20.46 -24.20 -0.33
N LEU A 111 19.43 -23.41 -0.64
CA LEU A 111 18.13 -23.52 0.01
C LEU A 111 17.42 -24.83 -0.32
N ALA A 112 17.52 -25.31 -1.56
CA ALA A 112 16.96 -26.61 -1.94
C ALA A 112 17.62 -27.76 -1.16
N ILE A 113 18.96 -27.73 -1.00
CA ILE A 113 19.69 -28.75 -0.23
C ILE A 113 19.29 -28.69 1.26
N ALA A 114 19.21 -27.50 1.85
CA ALA A 114 18.80 -27.34 3.24
C ALA A 114 17.34 -27.78 3.49
N GLY A 115 16.43 -27.48 2.56
CA GLY A 115 15.03 -27.90 2.63
C GLY A 115 14.87 -29.42 2.59
N ILE A 116 15.57 -30.09 1.66
CA ILE A 116 15.56 -31.55 1.57
C ILE A 116 16.15 -32.18 2.84
N GLY A 117 17.26 -31.63 3.37
CA GLY A 117 17.87 -32.10 4.61
C GLY A 117 16.96 -31.94 5.83
N GLY A 118 16.29 -30.80 5.97
CA GLY A 118 15.33 -30.54 7.04
C GLY A 118 14.10 -31.45 6.98
N TRP A 119 13.57 -31.69 5.78
CA TRP A 119 12.44 -32.59 5.57
C TRP A 119 12.78 -34.04 5.94
N LEU A 120 13.93 -34.55 5.51
CA LEU A 120 14.40 -35.90 5.87
C LEU A 120 14.64 -36.04 7.38
N TYR A 121 15.18 -35.00 8.04
CA TYR A 121 15.40 -35.01 9.49
C TYR A 121 14.09 -35.04 10.28
N LEU A 122 13.07 -34.29 9.85
CA LEU A 122 11.76 -34.28 10.50
C LEU A 122 10.98 -35.58 10.29
N ASN A 123 11.06 -36.18 9.10
CA ASN A 123 10.37 -37.44 8.81
C ASN A 123 10.95 -38.65 9.58
N ASN A 124 12.18 -38.56 10.07
CA ASN A 124 12.81 -39.64 10.82
C ASN A 124 12.49 -39.62 12.33
N LYS A 125 11.79 -38.58 12.82
CA LYS A 125 11.28 -38.55 14.20
C LYS A 125 9.93 -39.25 14.26
N LYS A 126 9.96 -40.58 14.40
CA LYS A 126 8.78 -41.36 14.80
C LYS A 126 8.27 -40.81 16.13
N THR A 127 7.00 -40.42 16.12
CA THR A 127 6.24 -39.84 17.22
C THR A 127 6.17 -40.84 18.38
N GLU A 128 6.90 -40.59 19.46
CA GLU A 128 6.54 -41.15 20.76
C GLU A 128 5.22 -40.50 21.17
N VAL A 129 4.17 -41.32 21.20
CA VAL A 129 2.83 -40.92 21.64
C VAL A 129 2.90 -40.55 23.12
N ALA A 130 2.81 -39.26 23.41
CA ALA A 130 2.64 -38.78 24.78
C ALA A 130 1.26 -39.21 25.29
N VAL A 131 1.24 -40.23 26.14
CA VAL A 131 0.08 -40.61 26.94
C VAL A 131 -0.14 -39.52 27.98
N ASN A 132 -1.24 -38.79 27.87
CA ASN A 132 -1.66 -37.78 28.85
C ASN A 132 -2.16 -38.50 30.12
N VAL A 133 -1.26 -38.69 31.10
CA VAL A 133 -1.62 -39.18 32.43
C VAL A 133 -2.03 -37.99 33.29
N ASN A 134 -3.33 -37.75 33.34
CA ASN A 134 -3.95 -36.72 34.17
C ASN A 134 -3.83 -37.14 35.65
N THR A 135 -2.72 -36.77 36.30
CA THR A 135 -2.45 -37.10 37.71
C THR A 135 -2.92 -35.92 38.56
N SER A 136 -4.13 -36.05 39.12
CA SER A 136 -4.58 -35.17 40.20
C SER A 136 -3.78 -35.50 41.46
N ALA A 137 -3.02 -34.54 41.98
CA ALA A 137 -2.46 -34.59 43.32
C ALA A 137 -2.52 -33.19 43.99
N PRO A 138 -2.68 -33.14 45.33
CA PRO A 138 -3.20 -31.97 46.02
C PRO A 138 -2.12 -31.08 46.64
N ASN A 139 -2.45 -29.79 46.75
CA ASN A 139 -2.22 -28.94 47.92
C ASN A 139 -0.80 -28.89 48.55
N SER A 140 -0.08 -27.80 48.32
CA SER A 140 0.83 -27.24 49.33
C SER A 140 1.05 -25.74 49.17
N ARG A 141 0.64 -25.03 50.24
CA ARG A 141 0.91 -23.63 50.59
C ARG A 141 2.38 -23.22 50.40
N SER A 142 2.62 -22.01 49.90
CA SER A 142 3.54 -21.07 50.56
C SER A 142 3.22 -19.62 50.19
N VAL A 143 2.62 -18.95 51.17
CA VAL A 143 2.66 -17.53 51.52
C VAL A 143 3.67 -16.66 50.76
N ASN A 144 3.21 -15.54 50.17
CA ASN A 144 3.81 -14.26 50.54
C ASN A 144 2.77 -13.14 50.51
N ALA A 145 2.70 -12.43 51.62
CA ALA A 145 1.74 -11.40 51.92
C ALA A 145 2.27 -10.05 51.43
N ASN A 146 1.42 -9.28 50.77
CA ASN A 146 1.30 -7.85 51.05
C ASN A 146 -0.15 -7.44 50.84
N ALA A 147 -0.88 -7.53 51.94
CA ALA A 147 -2.21 -7.02 52.13
C ALA A 147 -2.11 -5.62 52.77
N ALA A 148 -2.70 -4.63 52.12
CA ALA A 148 -3.35 -3.49 52.75
C ALA A 148 -4.52 -3.12 51.82
N ALA A 149 -5.67 -3.78 52.00
CA ALA A 149 -6.76 -3.29 52.85
C ALA A 149 -7.58 -2.19 52.18
N ASN A 150 -8.58 -2.60 51.40
CA ASN A 150 -9.93 -2.04 51.55
C ASN A 150 -10.96 -3.02 50.98
N GLN A 151 -11.34 -4.01 51.80
CA GLN A 151 -12.58 -4.76 51.61
C GLN A 151 -13.69 -4.00 52.34
N GLY A 152 -14.60 -3.43 51.56
CA GLY A 152 -15.93 -3.04 52.00
C GLY A 152 -16.95 -3.92 51.29
N SER A 153 -17.30 -5.04 51.92
CA SER A 153 -18.39 -5.90 51.54
C SER A 153 -19.71 -5.14 51.67
N ASN A 154 -20.48 -5.03 50.59
CA ASN A 154 -21.92 -4.80 50.71
C ASN A 154 -22.65 -5.63 49.65
N ALA A 155 -23.10 -6.80 50.09
CA ALA A 155 -24.11 -7.60 49.41
C ALA A 155 -25.43 -6.85 49.54
N ASN A 156 -25.79 -6.09 48.50
CA ASN A 156 -27.14 -5.59 48.32
C ASN A 156 -27.71 -6.24 47.06
N ASN A 157 -28.51 -7.28 47.29
CA ASN A 157 -29.54 -7.73 46.37
C ASN A 157 -30.52 -6.58 46.15
N LEU A 158 -30.21 -5.68 45.21
CA LEU A 158 -31.18 -4.74 44.66
C LEU A 158 -31.86 -5.40 43.47
N ALA A 159 -33.18 -5.46 43.55
CA ALA A 159 -34.06 -5.85 42.47
C ALA A 159 -33.65 -5.16 41.16
N VAL A 160 -33.41 -5.97 40.13
CA VAL A 160 -33.20 -5.50 38.76
C VAL A 160 -34.46 -4.73 38.35
N PRO A 161 -34.40 -3.40 38.14
CA PRO A 161 -35.55 -2.67 37.64
C PRO A 161 -35.83 -3.16 36.23
N THR A 162 -37.03 -3.70 36.03
CA THR A 162 -37.62 -3.98 34.71
C THR A 162 -37.53 -2.68 33.90
N GLN A 163 -36.54 -2.60 33.02
CA GLN A 163 -36.34 -1.45 32.15
C GLN A 163 -37.54 -1.40 31.20
N THR A 164 -38.43 -0.44 31.42
CA THR A 164 -39.47 -0.05 30.47
C THR A 164 -38.79 0.16 29.11
N PRO A 165 -39.22 -0.53 28.03
CA PRO A 165 -38.65 -0.37 26.71
C PRO A 165 -38.69 1.11 26.31
N LYS A 166 -37.54 1.78 26.35
CA LYS A 166 -37.38 3.15 25.90
C LYS A 166 -37.74 3.14 24.42
N ALA A 167 -38.86 3.75 24.07
CA ALA A 167 -39.35 3.84 22.70
C ALA A 167 -38.18 4.18 21.78
N ALA A 168 -37.86 3.27 20.87
CA ALA A 168 -36.78 3.44 19.92
C ALA A 168 -37.11 4.69 19.09
N LEU A 169 -36.37 5.78 19.35
CA LEU A 169 -36.50 7.00 18.58
C LEU A 169 -36.19 6.64 17.13
N THR A 170 -37.16 6.89 16.25
CA THR A 170 -36.98 6.79 14.81
C THR A 170 -35.70 7.55 14.44
N PRO A 171 -34.72 6.91 13.79
CA PRO A 171 -33.46 7.55 13.47
C PRO A 171 -33.74 8.78 12.61
N ALA A 172 -33.15 9.91 12.98
CA ALA A 172 -33.20 11.13 12.19
C ALA A 172 -32.70 10.82 10.76
N PRO A 173 -33.31 11.42 9.72
CA PRO A 173 -32.86 11.21 8.35
C PRO A 173 -31.38 11.55 8.25
N LYS A 174 -30.58 10.63 7.69
CA LYS A 174 -29.17 10.90 7.42
C LYS A 174 -29.10 12.07 6.43
N PRO A 175 -28.28 13.10 6.69
CA PRO A 175 -28.08 14.17 5.73
C PRO A 175 -27.56 13.57 4.42
N THR A 176 -28.11 14.06 3.30
CA THR A 176 -27.73 13.70 1.94
C THR A 176 -27.02 14.90 1.33
N LEU A 177 -25.80 14.71 0.83
CA LEU A 177 -25.09 15.72 0.05
C LEU A 177 -25.94 16.20 -1.14
N ASN A 178 -26.00 17.51 -1.34
CA ASN A 178 -26.48 18.06 -2.60
C ASN A 178 -25.39 17.96 -3.70
N PRO A 179 -25.73 18.13 -4.98
CA PRO A 179 -24.76 18.00 -6.07
C PRO A 179 -23.55 18.95 -5.98
N GLU A 180 -23.76 20.18 -5.51
CA GLU A 180 -22.71 21.18 -5.37
C GLU A 180 -21.68 20.78 -4.30
N GLN A 181 -22.15 20.30 -3.15
CA GLN A 181 -21.29 19.79 -2.08
C GLN A 181 -20.56 18.52 -2.52
N SER A 182 -21.22 17.64 -3.29
CA SER A 182 -20.58 16.45 -3.86
C SER A 182 -19.45 16.81 -4.84
N GLN A 183 -19.61 17.86 -5.63
CA GLN A 183 -18.55 18.35 -6.52
C GLN A 183 -17.39 18.94 -5.72
N ALA A 184 -17.67 19.77 -4.71
CA ALA A 184 -16.61 20.34 -3.86
C ALA A 184 -15.78 19.25 -3.15
N VAL A 185 -16.41 18.19 -2.64
CA VAL A 185 -15.68 17.04 -2.06
C VAL A 185 -14.84 16.33 -3.12
N THR A 186 -15.33 16.26 -4.36
CA THR A 186 -14.57 15.67 -5.47
C THR A 186 -13.31 16.50 -5.73
N ASP A 187 -13.44 17.80 -5.95
CA ASP A 187 -12.33 18.71 -6.24
C ASP A 187 -11.26 18.71 -5.10
N ASP A 188 -11.71 18.72 -3.84
CA ASP A 188 -10.83 18.63 -2.67
C ASP A 188 -10.02 17.31 -2.65
N VAL A 189 -10.67 16.19 -2.98
CA VAL A 189 -10.03 14.86 -2.98
C VAL A 189 -9.06 14.73 -4.15
N GLU A 190 -9.42 15.22 -5.33
CA GLU A 190 -8.53 15.25 -6.50
C GLU A 190 -7.27 16.07 -6.18
N THR A 191 -7.43 17.25 -5.57
CA THR A 191 -6.31 18.08 -5.11
C THR A 191 -5.38 17.32 -4.15
N LEU A 192 -5.93 16.59 -3.17
CA LEU A 192 -5.11 15.79 -2.25
C LEU A 192 -4.36 14.67 -2.97
N VAL A 193 -4.98 14.02 -3.96
CA VAL A 193 -4.31 12.96 -4.75
C VAL A 193 -3.15 13.53 -5.57
N ASP A 194 -3.31 14.72 -6.14
CA ASP A 194 -2.24 15.40 -6.87
C ASP A 194 -1.10 15.85 -5.96
N GLU A 195 -1.40 16.36 -4.76
CA GLU A 195 -0.37 16.65 -3.76
C GLU A 195 0.34 15.38 -3.27
N TRP A 196 -0.38 14.27 -3.13
CA TRP A 196 0.17 12.97 -2.76
C TRP A 196 1.12 12.41 -3.81
N LYS A 197 0.73 12.57 -5.06
CA LYS A 197 1.57 12.25 -6.21
C LYS A 197 2.84 13.12 -6.19
N SER A 198 2.67 14.45 -6.17
CA SER A 198 3.77 15.42 -6.25
C SER A 198 4.78 15.26 -5.10
N SER A 199 4.32 15.07 -3.86
CA SER A 199 5.21 14.81 -2.72
C SER A 199 6.02 13.52 -2.86
N SER A 200 5.48 12.51 -3.56
CA SER A 200 6.23 11.28 -3.87
C SER A 200 7.30 11.50 -4.92
N GLU A 201 6.96 12.20 -6.00
CA GLU A 201 7.87 12.47 -7.12
C GLU A 201 9.03 13.39 -6.70
N ASN A 202 8.79 14.27 -5.72
CA ASN A 202 9.80 15.12 -5.12
C ASN A 202 10.58 14.45 -3.96
N LEU A 203 10.32 13.17 -3.67
CA LEU A 203 10.91 12.44 -2.54
C LEU A 203 10.74 13.15 -1.18
N ASP A 204 9.69 13.97 -1.03
CA ASP A 204 9.41 14.71 0.20
C ASP A 204 8.56 13.84 1.15
N LEU A 205 9.27 13.08 2.00
CA LEU A 205 8.64 12.13 2.90
C LEU A 205 7.73 12.81 3.93
N GLU A 206 8.09 13.98 4.45
CA GLU A 206 7.28 14.63 5.49
C GLU A 206 5.97 15.13 4.91
N THR A 207 6.02 15.80 3.75
CA THR A 207 4.82 16.24 3.06
C THR A 207 3.94 15.05 2.67
N HIS A 208 4.54 13.98 2.14
CA HIS A 208 3.81 12.76 1.76
C HIS A 208 3.10 12.11 2.95
N LEU A 209 3.81 11.94 4.08
CA LEU A 209 3.22 11.33 5.28
C LEU A 209 2.18 12.23 5.95
N SER A 210 2.27 13.54 5.78
CA SER A 210 1.28 14.47 6.32
C SER A 210 -0.13 14.21 5.78
N GLN A 211 -0.27 13.62 4.59
CA GLN A 211 -1.55 13.32 3.97
C GLN A 211 -2.20 12.03 4.50
N TYR A 212 -1.47 11.21 5.24
CA TYR A 212 -2.00 9.99 5.84
C TYR A 212 -2.63 10.27 7.21
N ALA A 213 -3.65 9.49 7.55
CA ALA A 213 -4.17 9.45 8.91
C ALA A 213 -3.17 8.75 9.86
N SER A 214 -3.37 8.89 11.17
CA SER A 214 -2.52 8.22 12.17
C SER A 214 -2.56 6.69 12.08
N THR A 215 -3.65 6.15 11.53
CA THR A 215 -3.83 4.72 11.26
C THR A 215 -4.45 4.53 9.88
N VAL A 216 -3.91 3.58 9.12
CA VAL A 216 -4.22 3.37 7.69
C VAL A 216 -4.49 1.89 7.45
N ASP A 217 -5.56 1.56 6.71
CA ASP A 217 -5.74 0.21 6.16
C ASP A 217 -4.83 0.05 4.93
N TYR A 218 -3.72 -0.67 5.10
CA TYR A 218 -2.58 -0.62 4.17
C TYR A 218 -2.38 -1.94 3.45
N TYR A 219 -2.73 -1.96 2.16
CA TYR A 219 -2.62 -3.10 1.25
C TYR A 219 -3.22 -4.40 1.83
N LYS A 220 -2.40 -5.45 1.92
CA LYS A 220 -2.77 -6.75 2.50
C LYS A 220 -2.44 -6.85 4.00
N GLY A 221 -1.82 -5.83 4.58
CA GLY A 221 -1.40 -5.80 5.98
C GLY A 221 -2.51 -5.44 6.97
N GLY A 222 -3.67 -4.98 6.47
CA GLY A 222 -4.75 -4.47 7.30
C GLY A 222 -4.41 -3.12 7.92
N ARG A 223 -5.06 -2.83 9.06
CA ARG A 223 -4.95 -1.54 9.74
C ARG A 223 -3.61 -1.42 10.50
N ILE A 224 -2.73 -0.54 10.03
CA ILE A 224 -1.40 -0.27 10.60
C ILE A 224 -1.23 1.19 11.02
N GLY A 225 -0.28 1.47 11.91
CA GLY A 225 0.06 2.83 12.32
C GLY A 225 0.96 3.57 11.32
N LEU A 226 0.91 4.90 11.34
CA LEU A 226 1.68 5.78 10.44
C LEU A 226 3.19 5.52 10.47
N ALA A 227 3.76 5.10 11.62
CA ALA A 227 5.18 4.76 11.73
C ALA A 227 5.60 3.62 10.78
N ARG A 228 4.72 2.64 10.53
CA ARG A 228 5.01 1.55 9.59
C ARG A 228 4.91 2.03 8.14
N VAL A 229 3.92 2.85 7.82
CA VAL A 229 3.80 3.51 6.50
C VAL A 229 5.07 4.33 6.22
N ARG A 230 5.53 5.13 7.20
CA ARG A 230 6.78 5.89 7.13
C ARG A 230 7.98 5.02 6.83
N ALA A 231 8.16 3.92 7.57
CA ALA A 231 9.29 3.03 7.35
C ALA A 231 9.25 2.42 5.95
N ASP A 232 8.07 2.10 5.41
CA ASP A 232 7.92 1.52 4.08
C ASP A 232 8.25 2.55 2.99
N LYS A 233 7.77 3.80 3.12
CA LYS A 233 8.04 4.90 2.19
C LYS A 233 9.50 5.37 2.23
N GLN A 234 10.07 5.55 3.41
CA GLN A 234 11.49 5.89 3.61
C GLN A 234 12.39 4.89 2.88
N ARG A 235 12.13 3.58 3.03
CA ARG A 235 12.91 2.54 2.34
C ARG A 235 12.82 2.64 0.82
N ALA A 236 11.71 3.11 0.27
CA ALA A 236 11.61 3.34 -1.18
C ALA A 236 12.43 4.57 -1.58
N TYR A 237 12.32 5.68 -0.84
CA TYR A 237 13.00 6.93 -1.17
C TYR A 237 14.53 6.84 -1.00
N GLU A 238 15.01 5.97 -0.13
CA GLU A 238 16.44 5.65 0.00
C GLU A 238 16.97 4.75 -1.12
N GLN A 239 16.09 4.06 -1.85
CA GLN A 239 16.48 3.06 -2.85
C GLN A 239 16.45 3.59 -4.29
N PHE A 240 15.71 4.66 -4.53
CA PHE A 240 15.47 5.21 -5.85
C PHE A 240 15.81 6.69 -5.85
N ASP A 241 16.55 7.12 -6.87
CA ASP A 241 16.94 8.51 -7.11
C ASP A 241 15.80 9.30 -7.77
N SER A 242 14.89 8.61 -8.46
CA SER A 242 13.72 9.17 -9.13
C SER A 242 12.50 8.28 -8.94
N ILE A 243 11.36 8.93 -8.67
CA ILE A 243 10.04 8.33 -8.59
C ILE A 243 9.13 9.13 -9.50
N THR A 244 8.49 8.47 -10.46
CA THR A 244 7.49 9.10 -11.33
C THR A 244 6.19 8.32 -11.28
N PHE A 245 5.07 9.04 -11.25
CA PHE A 245 3.73 8.49 -11.31
C PHE A 245 2.95 9.07 -12.49
N ASN A 246 2.17 8.22 -13.15
CA ASN A 246 1.16 8.64 -14.09
C ASN A 246 -0.20 8.15 -13.59
N ILE A 247 -1.05 9.10 -13.18
CA ILE A 247 -2.40 8.85 -12.66
C ILE A 247 -3.40 9.12 -13.77
N THR A 248 -4.25 8.14 -14.08
CA THR A 248 -5.27 8.23 -15.12
C THR A 248 -6.59 7.63 -14.64
N ASN A 249 -7.68 7.94 -15.34
CA ASN A 249 -9.02 7.37 -15.07
C ASN A 249 -9.48 7.55 -13.62
N MET A 250 -9.15 8.68 -13.00
CA MET A 250 -9.55 8.95 -11.62
C MET A 250 -11.06 9.10 -11.50
N LYS A 251 -11.63 8.40 -10.53
CA LYS A 251 -13.03 8.49 -10.14
C LYS A 251 -13.11 8.65 -8.62
N VAL A 252 -13.68 9.77 -8.19
CA VAL A 252 -13.99 10.03 -6.79
C VAL A 252 -15.46 9.68 -6.51
N THR A 253 -15.72 9.12 -5.34
CA THR A 253 -17.07 8.83 -4.85
C THR A 253 -17.18 9.29 -3.40
N PRO A 254 -17.74 10.49 -3.14
CA PRO A 254 -18.07 10.96 -1.80
C PRO A 254 -19.11 10.06 -1.14
N ASP A 255 -19.04 9.91 0.18
CA ASP A 255 -20.12 9.30 0.95
C ASP A 255 -21.27 10.30 1.17
N ALA A 256 -22.43 9.84 1.64
CA ALA A 256 -23.60 10.71 1.81
C ALA A 256 -23.38 11.86 2.80
N SER A 257 -22.38 11.76 3.68
CA SER A 257 -22.07 12.78 4.68
C SER A 257 -21.12 13.86 4.19
N GLY A 258 -20.31 13.57 3.16
CA GLY A 258 -19.22 14.44 2.70
C GLY A 258 -17.97 14.39 3.57
N GLU A 259 -17.95 13.55 4.61
CA GLU A 259 -16.80 13.39 5.51
C GLU A 259 -15.91 12.20 5.12
N LYS A 260 -16.36 11.37 4.18
CA LYS A 260 -15.57 10.29 3.60
C LYS A 260 -15.68 10.28 2.09
N ALA A 261 -14.64 9.77 1.45
CA ALA A 261 -14.63 9.57 0.01
C ALA A 261 -13.76 8.34 -0.34
N SER A 262 -13.99 7.80 -1.52
CA SER A 262 -13.09 6.84 -2.16
C SER A 262 -12.62 7.41 -3.49
N ALA A 263 -11.32 7.37 -3.73
CA ALA A 263 -10.74 7.66 -5.04
C ALA A 263 -10.21 6.35 -5.65
N ILE A 264 -10.62 6.04 -6.88
CA ILE A 264 -10.11 4.89 -7.64
C ILE A 264 -9.49 5.43 -8.93
N PHE A 265 -8.28 5.01 -9.24
CA PHE A 265 -7.54 5.46 -10.43
C PHE A 265 -6.56 4.40 -10.91
N ASP A 266 -6.12 4.50 -12.15
CA ASP A 266 -4.99 3.73 -12.65
C ASP A 266 -3.70 4.49 -12.34
N LYS A 267 -2.78 3.83 -11.63
CA LYS A 267 -1.45 4.35 -11.30
C LYS A 267 -0.40 3.53 -12.04
N GLU A 268 0.33 4.20 -12.91
CA GLU A 268 1.55 3.69 -13.53
C GLU A 268 2.75 4.35 -12.85
N TRP A 269 3.81 3.58 -12.58
CA TRP A 269 5.00 4.09 -11.93
C TRP A 269 6.27 3.68 -12.66
N THR A 270 7.29 4.52 -12.50
CA THR A 270 8.67 4.24 -12.86
C THR A 270 9.55 4.73 -11.73
N PHE A 271 10.29 3.80 -11.11
CA PHE A 271 11.28 4.08 -10.08
C PHE A 271 12.67 3.76 -10.62
N GLU A 272 13.58 4.72 -10.53
CA GLU A 272 14.95 4.59 -11.06
C GLU A 272 15.95 4.92 -9.96
N GLY A 273 17.00 4.12 -9.83
CA GLY A 273 18.15 4.40 -8.99
C GLY A 273 19.42 3.77 -9.58
N GLU A 274 20.60 4.13 -9.04
CA GLU A 274 21.92 3.76 -9.58
C GLU A 274 22.05 2.32 -10.15
N ASN A 275 21.46 1.33 -9.47
CA ASN A 275 21.45 -0.07 -9.91
C ASN A 275 20.07 -0.74 -9.72
N LYS A 276 19.00 0.06 -9.65
CA LYS A 276 17.65 -0.43 -9.38
C LYS A 276 16.67 0.21 -10.35
N PHE A 277 15.76 -0.61 -10.84
CA PHE A 277 14.65 -0.19 -11.66
C PHE A 277 13.41 -0.94 -11.19
N SER A 278 12.28 -0.26 -11.16
CA SER A 278 10.98 -0.88 -10.89
C SER A 278 9.92 -0.09 -11.65
N SER A 279 9.22 -0.74 -12.56
CA SER A 279 8.07 -0.14 -13.23
C SER A 279 6.82 -0.99 -13.03
N GLY A 280 5.67 -0.41 -13.32
CA GLY A 280 4.44 -1.18 -13.28
C GLY A 280 3.20 -0.34 -13.42
N LYS A 281 2.06 -1.02 -13.43
CA LYS A 281 0.75 -0.37 -13.45
C LYS A 281 -0.26 -1.14 -12.62
N VAL A 282 -0.99 -0.43 -11.77
CA VAL A 282 -2.09 -0.96 -10.94
C VAL A 282 -3.33 -0.08 -11.08
N GLN A 283 -4.49 -0.65 -10.79
CA GLN A 283 -5.66 0.12 -10.38
C GLN A 283 -5.61 0.25 -8.87
N GLN A 284 -5.46 1.46 -8.38
CA GLN A 284 -5.34 1.77 -6.96
C GLN A 284 -6.63 2.39 -6.43
N GLN A 285 -6.95 2.08 -5.17
CA GLN A 285 -7.99 2.72 -4.39
C GLN A 285 -7.37 3.42 -3.17
N LEU A 286 -7.71 4.68 -2.99
CA LEU A 286 -7.52 5.42 -1.75
C LEU A 286 -8.86 5.58 -1.03
N SER A 287 -8.89 5.21 0.24
CA SER A 287 -9.98 5.53 1.17
C SER A 287 -9.59 6.78 1.94
N LEU A 288 -10.49 7.77 1.97
CA LEU A 288 -10.22 9.08 2.56
C LEU A 288 -11.25 9.42 3.62
N SER A 289 -10.83 10.19 4.62
CA SER A 289 -11.74 10.78 5.61
C SER A 289 -11.28 12.18 5.96
N LYS A 290 -12.23 13.06 6.24
CA LYS A 290 -11.96 14.40 6.73
C LYS A 290 -11.68 14.32 8.24
N ILE A 291 -10.46 14.67 8.63
CA ILE A 291 -9.97 14.64 10.00
C ILE A 291 -9.46 16.05 10.32
N ASP A 292 -10.04 16.68 11.34
CA ASP A 292 -9.74 18.07 11.72
C ASP A 292 -9.87 19.04 10.53
N GLY A 293 -10.94 18.86 9.74
CA GLY A 293 -11.25 19.68 8.57
C GLY A 293 -10.38 19.43 7.33
N ARG A 294 -9.43 18.49 7.39
CA ARG A 294 -8.54 18.16 6.26
C ARG A 294 -8.74 16.73 5.79
N TRP A 295 -8.72 16.51 4.48
CA TRP A 295 -8.72 15.15 3.94
C TRP A 295 -7.43 14.42 4.32
N LYS A 296 -7.58 13.16 4.73
CA LYS A 296 -6.48 12.24 5.05
C LYS A 296 -6.75 10.87 4.45
N ILE A 297 -5.68 10.22 3.99
CA ILE A 297 -5.70 8.84 3.51
C ILE A 297 -5.84 7.91 4.72
N THR A 298 -6.97 7.23 4.81
CA THR A 298 -7.28 6.24 5.85
C THR A 298 -7.16 4.79 5.35
N GLY A 299 -7.01 4.60 4.03
CA GLY A 299 -6.70 3.31 3.45
C GLY A 299 -6.08 3.43 2.07
N GLU A 300 -5.20 2.50 1.72
CA GLU A 300 -4.52 2.40 0.44
C GLU A 300 -4.48 0.94 -0.01
N LYS A 301 -4.97 0.65 -1.21
CA LYS A 301 -5.07 -0.73 -1.71
C LYS A 301 -4.94 -0.79 -3.23
N ASP A 302 -4.26 -1.81 -3.72
CA ASP A 302 -4.29 -2.18 -5.14
C ASP A 302 -5.48 -3.10 -5.39
N LEU A 303 -6.39 -2.68 -6.26
CA LEU A 303 -7.56 -3.45 -6.68
C LEU A 303 -7.20 -4.45 -7.78
N LYS A 304 -6.34 -4.04 -8.70
CA LYS A 304 -5.91 -4.84 -9.85
C LYS A 304 -4.47 -4.52 -10.18
N ILE A 305 -3.67 -5.55 -10.43
CA ILE A 305 -2.31 -5.38 -10.96
C ILE A 305 -2.38 -5.65 -12.47
N TYR A 306 -1.93 -4.70 -13.28
CA TYR A 306 -1.84 -4.86 -14.72
C TYR A 306 -0.49 -5.49 -15.10
N TYR A 307 0.61 -4.92 -14.62
CA TYR A 307 1.97 -5.45 -14.80
C TYR A 307 2.93 -4.87 -13.75
N VAL A 308 4.07 -5.54 -13.54
CA VAL A 308 5.20 -5.11 -12.70
C VAL A 308 6.48 -5.63 -13.34
N GLU A 309 7.51 -4.79 -13.46
CA GLU A 309 8.82 -5.11 -14.06
C GLU A 309 9.97 -4.74 -13.13
#